data_AF-A0A1X1MUI7-F1
#
_entry.id   AF-A0A1X1MUI7-F1
#
_cell.length_a   1.000
_cell.length_b   1.000
_cell.length_c   1.000
_cell.angle_alpha   90.00
_cell.angle_beta   90.00
_cell.angle_gamma   90.00
#
_symmetry.space_group_name_H-M   'P 1'
#
loop_
_entity.id
_entity.type
_entity.pdbx_description
1 polymer ?
#
loop_
_entity_poly.entity_id
_entity_poly.type
_entity_poly.pdbx_seq_one_letter_code
_entity_poly.pdbx_strand_id
1 'polypeptide(L)' 'MRTTTIKVITLNKAAEYIGLSAKTLRNRIHEGRYPSTLFKKVNGTWMLDIEEWNQWHKNQ' A
#
# COMPACT_ATOMS: atom_id res chain seq x y z
N MET A 1 -5.35 8.18 23.66
CA MET A 1 -4.94 8.50 22.28
C MET A 1 -4.36 7.24 21.68
N ARG A 2 -4.98 6.65 20.63
CA ARG A 2 -4.34 5.53 19.93
C ARG A 2 -3.21 6.12 19.10
N THR A 3 -1.98 5.97 19.55
CA THR A 3 -0.80 6.07 18.69
C THR A 3 -0.86 4.88 17.75
N THR A 4 -1.69 5.00 16.73
CA THR A 4 -1.74 4.06 15.62
C THR A 4 -0.38 4.16 14.94
N THR A 5 0.50 3.22 15.27
CA THR A 5 1.85 3.17 14.71
C THR A 5 1.68 2.85 13.23
N ILE A 6 1.58 3.90 12.40
CA ILE A 6 1.39 3.77 10.95
C ILE A 6 2.57 2.94 10.44
N LYS A 7 2.34 1.65 10.21
CA LYS A 7 3.34 0.76 9.61
C LYS A 7 3.26 0.96 8.11
N VAL A 8 3.85 2.07 7.65
CA VAL A 8 4.07 2.31 6.23
C VAL A 8 5.31 1.55 5.77
N ILE A 9 5.16 0.80 4.69
CA ILE A 9 6.25 0.08 4.05
C ILE A 9 6.45 0.55 2.61
N THR A 10 7.65 0.39 2.07
CA THR A 10 7.95 0.75 0.68
C THR A 10 7.20 -0.15 -0.29
N LEU A 11 6.99 0.31 -1.53
CA LEU A 11 6.35 -0.47 -2.59
C LEU A 11 6.98 -1.86 -2.80
N ASN A 12 8.31 -1.96 -2.69
CA ASN A 12 9.01 -3.25 -2.86
C ASN A 12 8.67 -4.21 -1.71
N LYS A 13 8.69 -3.72 -0.47
CA LYS A 13 8.30 -4.51 0.71
C LYS A 13 6.82 -4.89 0.66
N ALA A 14 5.97 -3.98 0.17
CA ALA A 14 4.56 -4.24 -0.04
C ALA A 14 4.33 -5.31 -1.10
N ALA A 15 5.10 -5.28 -2.19
CA ALA A 15 5.05 -6.27 -3.24
C ALA A 15 5.41 -7.68 -2.71
N GLU A 16 6.48 -7.78 -1.89
CA GLU A 16 6.82 -9.01 -1.17
C GLU A 16 5.69 -9.47 -0.24
N TYR A 17 5.12 -8.55 0.55
CA TYR A 17 4.04 -8.85 1.49
C TYR A 17 2.76 -9.35 0.81
N ILE A 18 2.39 -8.77 -0.33
CA ILE A 18 1.17 -9.09 -1.08
C ILE A 18 1.39 -10.30 -2.01
N GLY A 19 2.64 -10.66 -2.32
CA GLY A 19 2.96 -11.72 -3.28
C GLY A 19 2.82 -11.28 -4.75
N LEU A 20 3.11 -10.01 -5.05
CA LEU A 20 3.08 -9.44 -6.41
C LEU A 20 4.44 -8.85 -6.77
N SER A 21 4.67 -8.60 -8.06
CA SER A 21 5.83 -7.79 -8.46
C SER A 21 5.59 -6.31 -8.17
N ALA A 22 6.64 -5.57 -7.81
CA ALA A 22 6.54 -4.12 -7.60
C ALA A 22 6.04 -3.38 -8.84
N LYS A 23 6.38 -3.87 -10.05
CA LYS A 23 5.87 -3.34 -11.33
C LYS A 23 4.37 -3.54 -11.45
N THR A 24 3.87 -4.74 -11.16
CA THR A 24 2.43 -5.04 -11.17
C THR A 24 1.69 -4.16 -10.17
N LEU A 25 2.23 -4.01 -8.95
CA LEU A 25 1.63 -3.17 -7.92
C LEU A 25 1.57 -1.71 -8.36
N ARG A 26 2.67 -1.19 -8.94
CA ARG A 26 2.73 0.16 -9.50
C ARG A 26 1.72 0.41 -10.61
N ASN A 27 1.59 -0.53 -11.55
CA ASN A 27 0.63 -0.41 -12.64
C ASN A 27 -0.81 -0.35 -12.10
N ARG A 28 -1.16 -1.22 -11.15
CA ARG A 28 -2.48 -1.22 -10.51
C ARG A 28 -2.79 0.07 -9.74
N ILE A 29 -1.77 0.68 -9.11
CA ILE A 29 -1.91 2.00 -8.50
C ILE A 29 -2.23 3.05 -9.57
N HIS A 30 -1.50 3.05 -10.69
CA HIS A 30 -1.75 3.98 -11.80
C HIS A 30 -3.08 3.75 -12.52
N GLU A 31 -3.57 2.51 -12.56
CA GLU A 31 -4.87 2.13 -13.09
C GLU A 31 -6.03 2.52 -12.16
N GLY A 32 -5.75 3.00 -10.94
CA GLY A 32 -6.78 3.36 -9.96
C GLY A 32 -7.48 2.16 -9.33
N ARG A 33 -6.87 0.96 -9.38
CA ARG A 33 -7.46 -0.28 -8.84
C ARG A 33 -7.54 -0.30 -7.31
N TYR A 34 -6.76 0.55 -6.65
CA TYR A 34 -6.71 0.67 -5.20
C TYR A 34 -7.23 2.03 -4.76
N PRO A 35 -7.92 2.12 -3.61
CA PRO A 35 -8.22 3.40 -3.00
C PRO A 35 -6.96 4.24 -2.81
N SER A 36 -7.07 5.55 -3.03
CA SER A 36 -5.94 6.51 -2.90
C SER A 36 -5.39 6.63 -1.48
N THR A 37 -6.08 6.07 -0.49
CA THR A 37 -5.66 6.07 0.91
C THR A 37 -4.58 5.01 1.17
N LEU A 38 -4.65 3.87 0.47
CA LEU A 38 -3.74 2.73 0.67
C LEU A 38 -2.30 3.02 0.27
N PHE A 39 -2.12 3.72 -0.85
CA PHE A 39 -0.81 4.03 -1.41
C PHE A 39 -0.54 5.52 -1.42
N LYS A 40 0.54 5.93 -0.75
CA LYS A 40 0.96 7.33 -0.67
C LYS A 40 2.34 7.48 -1.29
N LYS A 41 2.56 8.58 -2.02
CA LYS A 41 3.86 8.89 -2.61
C LYS A 41 4.63 9.80 -1.66
N VAL A 42 5.74 9.31 -1.11
CA VAL A 42 6.62 10.04 -0.19
C VAL A 42 8.02 10.10 -0.82
N ASN A 43 8.54 11.31 -1.02
CA ASN A 43 9.86 11.54 -1.64
C ASN A 43 10.06 10.75 -2.95
N GLY A 44 9.05 10.74 -3.81
CA GLY A 44 9.12 10.04 -5.10
C GLY A 44 8.87 8.53 -5.04
N THR A 45 8.83 7.94 -3.86
CA THR A 45 8.63 6.50 -3.63
C THR A 45 7.21 6.20 -3.19
N TRP A 46 6.60 5.18 -3.77
CA TRP A 46 5.29 4.69 -3.31
C TRP A 46 5.45 3.92 -2.00
N MET A 47 4.59 4.20 -1.04
CA MET A 47 4.51 3.54 0.25
C MET A 47 3.10 3.00 0.45
N LEU A 48 2.99 1.82 1.06
CA LEU A 48 1.74 1.20 1.44
C LEU A 48 1.50 1.38 2.93
N ASP A 49 0.29 1.80 3.29
CA ASP A 49 -0.22 1.71 4.64
C ASP A 49 -0.73 0.28 4.91
N ILE A 50 -0.02 -0.49 5.75
CA ILE A 50 -0.39 -1.89 6.03
C ILE A 50 -1.74 -1.97 6.76
N GLU A 51 -2.04 -1.02 7.64
CA GLU A 51 -3.27 -1.09 8.44
C GLU A 51 -4.48 -0.82 7.57
N GLU A 52 -4.42 0.21 6.72
CA GLU A 52 -5.49 0.44 5.76
C GLU A 52 -5.60 -0.70 4.74
N TRP A 53 -4.47 -1.26 4.28
CA TRP A 53 -4.47 -2.42 3.39
C TRP A 53 -5.22 -3.59 4.01
N ASN A 54 -4.91 -3.93 5.27
CA ASN A 54 -5.56 -5.03 5.98
C ASN A 54 -7.05 -4.79 6.20
N GLN A 55 -7.46 -3.54 6.47
CA GLN A 55 -8.87 -3.20 6.60
C GLN A 55 -9.61 -3.30 5.26
N TRP A 56 -9.04 -2.73 4.19
CA TRP A 56 -9.61 -2.81 2.85
C TRP A 56 -9.70 -4.26 2.35
N HIS A 57 -8.62 -5.04 2.51
CA HIS A 57 -8.56 -6.43 2.09
C HIS A 57 -9.54 -7.33 2.83
N LYS A 58 -9.87 -7.03 4.09
CA LYS A 58 -10.93 -7.75 4.83
C LYS A 58 -12.34 -7.45 4.33
N ASN A 59 -12.54 -6.31 3.69
CA ASN A 59 -13.82 -5.85 3.17
C ASN A 59 -13.98 -6.09 1.66
N GLN A 60 -13.03 -6.80 1.03
CA GLN A 60 -13.10 -7.30 -0.35
C GLN A 60 -13.57 -8.76 -0.34
#